data_AF-A0A978W3K1-F1
#
_entry.id   AF-A0A978W3K1-F1
#
_cell.length_a   1.000
_cell.length_b   1.000
_cell.length_c   1.000
_cell.angle_alpha   90.00
_cell.angle_beta   90.00
_cell.angle_gamma   90.00
#
_symmetry.space_group_name_H-M   'P 1'
#
loop_
_entity.id
_entity.type
_entity.pdbx_description
1 polymer ?
#
loop_
_entity_poly.entity_id
_entity_poly.type
_entity_poly.pdbx_seq_one_letter_code
_entity_poly.pdbx_strand_id
1 'polypeptide(L)'
;MPQVIVSKGTTRMLRLGPWNGVRLNGVYVRGNTIYGSNFVFNENESYYMFKPTVSNDEEVTRVRLSNSGNLVRFVIYNSSTEWRTMSSMPYVLCDRYGYCGANGVYRINGNPICDCLEGFTLKSQ
;
A
#
# COMPACT_ATOMS: atom_id res chain seq x y z
N MET A 1 -13.06 -9.48 6.23
CA MET A 1 -11.85 -9.59 5.38
C MET A 1 -10.71 -8.79 6.01
N PRO A 2 -9.55 -9.42 6.31
CA PRO A 2 -8.42 -8.75 6.95
C PRO A 2 -7.83 -7.61 6.11
N GLN A 3 -7.09 -6.71 6.76
CA GLN A 3 -6.41 -5.58 6.13
C GLN A 3 -5.03 -5.37 6.74
N VAL A 4 -4.10 -4.82 5.97
CA VAL A 4 -2.77 -4.44 6.46
C VAL A 4 -2.76 -2.94 6.77
N ILE A 5 -2.34 -2.60 8.00
CA ILE A 5 -2.29 -1.23 8.52
C ILE A 5 -0.88 -0.98 9.06
N VAL A 6 -0.31 0.18 8.75
CA VAL A 6 0.90 0.69 9.40
C VAL A 6 0.48 1.71 10.45
N SER A 7 0.97 1.56 11.68
CA SER A 7 0.67 2.46 12.79
C SER A 7 1.95 2.97 13.47
N LYS A 8 1.82 4.15 14.10
CA LYS A 8 2.77 4.68 15.08
C LYS A 8 2.07 4.68 16.43
N GLY A 9 2.37 3.69 17.27
CA GLY A 9 1.57 3.42 18.46
C GLY A 9 0.12 3.09 18.09
N THR A 10 -0.83 3.80 18.69
CA THR A 10 -2.27 3.68 18.39
C THR A 10 -2.72 4.47 17.16
N THR A 11 -1.87 5.35 16.63
CA THR A 11 -2.21 6.20 15.49
C THR A 11 -1.99 5.45 14.18
N ARG A 12 -3.03 5.32 13.37
CA ARG A 12 -2.96 4.70 12.04
C ARG A 12 -2.35 5.69 11.04
N MET A 13 -1.34 5.27 10.30
CA MET A 13 -0.59 6.12 9.38
C MET A 13 -0.92 5.81 7.92
N LEU A 14 -1.06 4.52 7.58
CA LEU A 14 -1.31 4.02 6.23
C LEU A 14 -2.23 2.80 6.32
N ARG A 15 -3.16 2.66 5.37
CA ARG A 15 -3.99 1.46 5.20
C ARG A 15 -3.80 0.93 3.79
N LEU A 16 -3.19 -0.25 3.66
CA LEU A 16 -3.07 -0.95 2.38
C LEU A 16 -4.41 -1.56 1.93
N GLY A 17 -5.39 -1.59 2.83
CA GLY A 17 -6.75 -2.02 2.53
C GLY A 17 -6.88 -3.54 2.46
N PRO A 18 -8.08 -4.03 2.10
CA PRO A 18 -8.34 -5.45 1.99
C PRO A 18 -7.74 -6.03 0.69
N TRP A 19 -7.57 -7.35 0.70
CA TRP A 19 -7.27 -8.13 -0.49
C TRP A 19 -8.48 -8.15 -1.44
N ASN A 20 -8.26 -7.93 -2.74
CA ASN A 20 -9.33 -7.90 -3.74
C ASN A 20 -9.35 -9.11 -4.69
N GLY A 21 -8.64 -10.18 -4.34
CA GLY A 21 -8.44 -11.35 -5.21
C GLY A 21 -7.14 -11.29 -6.04
N VAL A 22 -6.58 -10.10 -6.23
CA VAL A 22 -5.36 -9.90 -7.04
C VAL A 22 -4.25 -9.20 -6.26
N ARG A 23 -4.61 -8.19 -5.45
CA ARG A 23 -3.68 -7.37 -4.67
C ARG A 23 -4.37 -6.75 -3.44
N LEU A 24 -3.58 -6.20 -2.53
CA LEU A 24 -4.10 -5.24 -1.54
C LEU A 24 -4.49 -3.95 -2.27
N ASN A 25 -5.69 -3.42 -2.02
CA ASN A 25 -6.23 -2.28 -2.77
C ASN A 25 -5.30 -1.04 -2.80
N GLY A 26 -4.69 -0.73 -1.66
CA GLY A 26 -3.74 0.37 -1.49
C GLY A 26 -2.33 0.08 -2.03
N VAL A 27 -2.07 -1.12 -2.54
CA VAL A 27 -0.81 -1.48 -3.19
C VAL A 27 -1.02 -1.53 -4.69
N TYR A 28 -0.84 -0.37 -5.35
CA TYR A 28 -0.80 -0.29 -6.81
C TYR A 28 0.61 0.06 -7.27
N VAL A 29 1.26 -0.87 -7.96
CA VAL A 29 2.50 -0.60 -8.69
C VAL A 29 2.20 -0.84 -10.16
N ARG A 30 2.18 0.24 -10.95
CA ARG A 30 1.88 0.19 -12.38
C ARG A 30 2.91 -0.70 -13.09
N GLY A 31 2.44 -1.71 -13.81
CA GLY A 31 3.30 -2.61 -14.57
C GLY A 31 4.21 -3.51 -13.71
N ASN A 32 3.78 -3.91 -12.50
CA ASN A 32 4.56 -4.83 -11.67
C ASN A 32 4.78 -6.19 -12.36
N THR A 33 6.03 -6.47 -12.73
CA THR A 33 6.50 -7.76 -13.28
C THR A 33 7.53 -8.43 -12.36
N ILE A 34 7.75 -7.89 -11.15
CA ILE A 34 8.84 -8.29 -10.25
C ILE A 34 8.36 -9.34 -9.24
N TYR A 35 7.13 -9.23 -8.76
CA TYR A 35 6.60 -10.15 -7.76
C TYR A 35 5.12 -10.44 -7.94
N GLY A 36 4.75 -11.69 -7.62
CA GLY A 36 3.38 -12.12 -7.37
C GLY A 36 3.06 -11.99 -5.88
N SER A 37 1.82 -11.66 -5.57
CA SER A 37 1.31 -11.60 -4.19
C SER A 37 0.18 -12.58 -3.98
N ASN A 38 0.05 -13.09 -2.76
CA ASN A 38 -1.10 -13.87 -2.33
C ASN A 38 -1.50 -13.48 -0.91
N PHE A 39 -2.77 -13.64 -0.59
CA PHE A 39 -3.30 -13.47 0.76
C PHE A 39 -4.02 -14.75 1.17
N VAL A 40 -3.52 -15.38 2.23
CA VAL A 40 -4.15 -16.56 2.81
C VAL A 40 -5.02 -16.11 3.98
N PHE A 41 -6.28 -16.55 3.98
CA PHE A 41 -7.24 -16.30 5.05
C PHE A 41 -8.16 -17.50 5.21
N ASN A 42 -7.93 -18.30 6.24
CA ASN A 42 -8.74 -19.46 6.61
C ASN A 42 -8.85 -19.58 8.14
N GLU A 43 -9.44 -20.66 8.64
CA GLU A 43 -9.67 -20.89 10.07
C GLU A 43 -8.38 -20.99 10.90
N ASN A 44 -7.27 -21.36 10.26
CA ASN A 44 -5.99 -21.61 10.92
C ASN A 44 -5.01 -20.44 10.80
N GLU A 45 -5.03 -19.73 9.67
CA GLU A 45 -4.01 -18.74 9.34
C GLU A 45 -4.52 -17.54 8.53
N SER A 46 -3.86 -16.41 8.77
CA SER A 46 -4.09 -15.15 8.06
C SER A 46 -2.76 -14.46 7.81
N TYR A 47 -2.26 -14.49 6.57
CA TYR A 47 -1.04 -13.79 6.20
C TYR A 47 -1.03 -13.32 4.75
N TYR A 48 -0.22 -12.29 4.51
CA TYR A 48 0.14 -11.83 3.18
C TYR A 48 1.52 -12.36 2.82
N MET A 49 1.66 -12.92 1.62
CA MET A 49 2.94 -13.36 1.08
C MET A 49 3.19 -12.79 -0.30
N PHE A 50 4.46 -12.71 -0.68
CA PHE A 50 4.87 -12.37 -2.03
C PHE A 50 6.07 -13.22 -2.43
N LYS A 51 6.16 -13.52 -3.72
CA LYS A 51 7.29 -14.24 -4.32
C LYS A 51 7.74 -13.53 -5.59
N PRO A 52 9.04 -13.51 -5.92
CA PRO A 52 9.50 -13.06 -7.22
C PRO A 52 8.77 -13.80 -8.35
N THR A 53 8.47 -13.10 -9.44
CA THR A 53 7.81 -13.69 -10.62
C THR A 53 8.79 -14.30 -11.61
N VAL A 54 10.06 -13.85 -11.59
CA VAL A 54 11.10 -14.40 -12.44
C VAL A 54 11.59 -15.72 -11.85
N SER A 55 11.46 -16.78 -12.64
CA SER A 55 11.77 -18.18 -12.31
C SER A 55 13.26 -18.49 -12.12
N ASN A 56 14.13 -17.51 -12.37
CA ASN A 56 15.58 -17.71 -12.39
C ASN A 56 16.22 -17.50 -11.00
N ASP A 57 15.45 -17.13 -9.98
CA ASP A 57 15.93 -16.74 -8.62
C ASP A 57 16.94 -15.57 -8.58
N GLU A 58 17.16 -14.89 -9.72
CA GLU A 58 18.13 -13.79 -9.82
C GLU A 58 17.57 -12.45 -9.31
N GLU A 59 16.26 -12.33 -9.17
CA GLU A 59 15.60 -11.13 -8.65
C GLU A 59 15.07 -11.37 -7.24
N VAL A 60 15.52 -10.54 -6.29
CA VAL A 60 15.09 -10.61 -4.89
C VAL A 60 14.35 -9.32 -4.54
N THR A 61 13.19 -9.44 -3.91
CA THR A 61 12.47 -8.28 -3.36
C THR A 61 12.24 -8.43 -1.86
N ARG A 62 12.24 -7.31 -1.15
CA ARG A 62 11.88 -7.23 0.27
C ARG A 62 11.08 -5.98 0.56
N VAL A 63 10.30 -6.03 1.64
CA VAL A 63 9.61 -4.85 2.18
C VAL A 63 10.20 -4.52 3.53
N ARG A 64 10.45 -3.24 3.80
CA ARG A 64 10.88 -2.73 5.10
C ARG A 64 10.02 -1.56 5.51
N LEU A 65 9.72 -1.47 6.79
CA LEU A 65 9.20 -0.26 7.41
C LEU A 65 10.40 0.59 7.84
N SER A 66 10.51 1.82 7.33
CA SER A 66 11.57 2.74 7.72
C SER A 66 11.32 3.32 9.12
N ASN A 67 12.36 3.89 9.74
CA ASN A 67 12.23 4.61 11.02
C ASN A 67 11.28 5.82 10.93
N SER A 68 11.09 6.38 9.74
CA SER A 68 10.12 7.45 9.48
C SER A 68 8.68 6.95 9.31
N GLY A 69 8.44 5.63 9.35
CA GLY A 69 7.12 5.02 9.19
C GLY A 69 6.70 4.78 7.74
N ASN A 70 7.63 4.87 6.78
CA ASN A 70 7.35 4.61 5.37
C ASN A 70 7.52 3.12 5.07
N LEU A 71 6.57 2.54 4.35
CA LEU A 71 6.66 1.17 3.88
C LEU A 71 7.37 1.17 2.52
N VAL A 72 8.61 0.66 2.48
CA VAL A 72 9.47 0.71 1.30
C VAL A 72 9.72 -0.71 0.78
N ARG A 73 9.43 -0.93 -0.50
CA ARG A 73 9.81 -2.15 -1.21
C ARG A 73 11.12 -1.90 -1.94
N PHE A 74 12.06 -2.81 -1.74
CA PHE A 74 13.33 -2.85 -2.45
C PHE A 74 13.38 -4.04 -3.39
N VAL A 75 14.18 -3.91 -4.43
CA VAL A 75 14.48 -4.96 -5.41
C VAL A 75 15.98 -4.99 -5.68
N ILE A 76 16.52 -6.18 -5.82
CA ILE A 76 17.81 -6.45 -6.46
C ILE A 76 17.47 -7.06 -7.83
N TYR A 77 18.03 -6.47 -8.89
CA TYR A 77 17.93 -7.01 -10.25
C TYR A 77 19.10 -7.96 -10.53
N ASN A 78 18.94 -8.83 -11.52
CA ASN A 78 20.00 -9.75 -11.97
C ASN A 78 21.33 -8.99 -12.10
N SER A 79 22.42 -9.59 -11.61
CA SER A 79 23.80 -9.10 -11.62
C SER A 79 24.11 -7.89 -10.73
N SER A 80 23.13 -7.39 -9.95
CA SER A 80 23.36 -6.32 -8.98
C SER A 80 23.51 -6.87 -7.56
N THR A 81 24.34 -6.23 -6.75
CA THR A 81 24.44 -6.47 -5.30
C THR A 81 23.75 -5.39 -4.48
N GLU A 82 23.16 -4.38 -5.13
CA GLU A 82 22.60 -3.20 -4.50
C GLU A 82 21.07 -3.22 -4.48
N TRP A 83 20.51 -2.88 -3.32
CA TRP A 83 19.06 -2.71 -3.17
C TRP A 83 18.61 -1.39 -3.79
N ARG A 84 17.75 -1.46 -4.79
CA ARG A 84 17.07 -0.30 -5.38
C ARG A 84 15.66 -0.17 -4.81
N THR A 85 15.23 1.07 -4.57
CA THR A 85 13.85 1.35 -4.15
C THR A 85 12.91 1.14 -5.34
N MET A 86 12.00 0.18 -5.22
CA MET A 86 10.96 -0.10 -6.20
C MET A 86 9.72 0.77 -5.96
N SER A 87 9.30 0.88 -4.70
CA SER A 87 8.14 1.69 -4.30
C SER A 87 8.26 2.11 -2.84
N SER A 88 7.70 3.27 -2.48
CA SER A 88 7.61 3.74 -1.10
C SER A 88 6.19 4.25 -0.83
N MET A 89 5.62 3.90 0.32
CA MET A 89 4.34 4.40 0.79
C MET A 89 4.49 5.13 2.13
N PRO A 90 3.74 6.23 2.36
CA PRO A 90 2.81 6.86 1.41
C PRO A 90 3.56 7.47 0.20
N TYR A 91 3.01 7.31 -1.00
CA TYR A 91 3.54 7.85 -2.25
C TYR A 91 2.92 9.22 -2.54
N VAL A 92 1.62 9.37 -2.26
CA VAL A 92 0.86 10.61 -2.37
C VAL A 92 0.14 10.92 -1.05
N LEU A 93 -0.39 12.15 -0.93
CA LEU A 93 -1.06 12.60 0.29
C LEU A 93 -2.27 11.71 0.67
N CYS A 94 -2.99 11.17 -0.32
CA CYS A 94 -4.16 10.34 -0.09
C CYS A 94 -3.87 8.98 0.53
N ASP A 95 -2.62 8.51 0.46
CA ASP A 95 -2.20 7.26 1.08
C ASP A 95 -2.16 7.38 2.61
N ARG A 96 -2.06 8.62 3.13
CA ARG A 96 -2.13 8.87 4.56
C ARG A 96 -3.53 8.53 5.06
N TYR A 97 -3.58 7.74 6.12
CA TYR A 97 -4.82 7.27 6.70
C TYR A 97 -5.73 8.45 7.08
N GLY A 98 -6.96 8.45 6.56
CA GLY A 98 -7.99 9.43 6.92
C GLY A 98 -7.74 10.85 6.41
N TYR A 99 -6.91 11.04 5.38
CA TYR A 99 -6.55 12.39 4.87
C TYR A 99 -7.76 13.29 4.58
N CYS A 100 -8.82 12.77 3.96
CA CYS A 100 -10.05 13.54 3.66
C CYS A 100 -11.15 13.43 4.73
N GLY A 101 -10.86 12.83 5.89
CA GLY A 101 -11.85 12.63 6.95
C GLY A 101 -12.96 11.63 6.59
N ALA A 102 -13.98 11.56 7.44
CA ALA A 102 -15.14 10.70 7.22
C ALA A 102 -16.02 11.26 6.09
N ASN A 103 -16.47 10.39 5.19
CA ASN A 103 -17.32 10.73 4.03
C ASN A 103 -16.70 11.74 3.04
N GLY A 104 -15.37 11.93 3.09
CA GLY A 104 -14.61 12.65 2.09
C GLY A 104 -13.87 11.70 1.16
N VAL A 105 -13.74 12.09 -0.11
CA VAL A 105 -12.99 11.37 -1.14
C VAL A 105 -11.86 12.25 -1.67
N TYR A 106 -10.69 11.63 -1.87
CA TYR A 106 -9.54 12.34 -2.45
C TYR A 106 -9.71 12.44 -3.96
N ARG A 107 -9.62 13.67 -4.49
CA ARG A 107 -9.62 13.95 -5.91
C ARG A 107 -8.23 14.33 -6.37
N ILE A 108 -7.67 13.53 -7.29
CA ILE A 108 -6.38 13.83 -7.91
C ILE A 108 -6.49 15.18 -8.63
N ASN A 109 -5.61 16.12 -8.28
CA ASN A 109 -5.61 17.50 -8.79
C ASN A 109 -6.91 18.27 -8.54
N GLY A 110 -7.68 17.87 -7.51
CA GLY A 110 -8.86 18.62 -7.08
C GLY A 110 -8.48 19.93 -6.37
N ASN A 111 -9.34 20.94 -6.50
CA ASN A 111 -9.30 22.13 -5.67
C ASN A 111 -10.75 22.42 -5.18
N PRO A 112 -11.10 22.04 -3.94
CA PRO A 112 -10.27 21.43 -2.91
C PRO A 112 -9.83 19.98 -3.25
N ILE A 113 -8.76 19.51 -2.60
CA ILE A 113 -8.23 18.15 -2.81
C ILE A 113 -9.22 17.06 -2.32
N CYS A 114 -10.03 17.40 -1.31
CA CYS A 114 -11.01 16.52 -0.72
C CYS A 114 -12.42 17.01 -1.04
N ASP A 115 -13.19 16.17 -1.72
CA ASP A 115 -14.60 16.41 -2.03
C ASP A 115 -15.49 15.59 -1.08
N CYS A 116 -16.70 16.06 -0.79
CA CYS A 116 -17.70 15.26 -0.10
C CYS A 116 -18.23 14.17 -1.03
N LEU A 117 -18.48 12.98 -0.48
CA LEU A 117 -19.27 11.98 -1.19
C LEU A 117 -20.68 12.51 -1.49
N GLU A 118 -21.30 11.97 -2.53
CA GLU A 118 -22.68 12.31 -2.88
C GLU A 118 -23.62 12.13 -1.67
N GLY A 119 -24.47 13.13 -1.43
CA GLY A 119 -25.36 13.19 -0.26
C GLY A 119 -24.73 13.72 1.04
N PHE A 120 -23.45 14.09 1.02
CA PHE A 120 -22.77 14.72 2.17
C PHE A 120 -22.38 16.17 1.88
N THR A 121 -22.34 16.97 2.95
CA THR A 121 -21.84 18.35 2.94
C THR A 121 -20.72 18.51 3.96
N LEU A 122 -19.96 19.61 3.83
CA LEU A 122 -18.91 19.93 4.79
C LEU A 122 -19.51 20.13 6.18
N LYS A 123 -18.86 19.55 7.19
CA LYS A 123 -19.33 19.56 8.59
C LYS A 123 -19.24 20.93 9.29
N SER A 124 -19.03 21.98 8.52
CA SER A 124 -18.92 23.36 8.96
C SER A 124 -19.45 24.25 7.86
N GLN A 125 -20.77 24.34 7.81
CA GLN A 125 -21.54 25.48 7.32
C GLN A 125 -22.61 25.79 8.36
#